data_AF-A0A133UZH5-F1
#
_entry.id   AF-A0A133UZH5-F1
#
_cell.length_a   1.000
_cell.length_b   1.000
_cell.length_c   1.000
_cell.angle_alpha   90.00
_cell.angle_beta   90.00
_cell.angle_gamma   90.00
#
_symmetry.space_group_name_H-M   'P 1'
#
loop_
_entity.id
_entity.type
_entity.pdbx_description
1 polymer ?
#
loop_
_entity_poly.entity_id
_entity_poly.type
_entity_poly.pdbx_seq_one_letter_code
_entity_poly.pdbx_strand_id
1 'polypeptide(L)'
;MSPDDEEHITRKILRKHSEIEKLKSEFGLSEDAKDAAILLYRILVGLGKGLASSQEKGYSAIAVWFASKLVDGRKLPKIQLAEAMDVSHRTLTRRFKEVSKDGECEKMLDYLKERIKKWSRRKERKLREYL
;
A
#
# COMPACT_ATOMS: atom_id res chain seq x y z
N MET A 1 9.42 -25.34 -7.25
CA MET A 1 8.16 -24.72 -6.82
C MET A 1 7.10 -25.17 -7.80
N SER A 2 5.97 -25.71 -7.36
CA SER A 2 4.96 -26.23 -8.29
C SER A 2 4.12 -25.07 -8.86
N PRO A 3 3.55 -25.23 -10.08
CA PRO A 3 2.61 -24.25 -10.64
C PRO A 3 1.40 -23.97 -9.73
N ASP A 4 0.99 -24.96 -8.95
CA ASP A 4 -0.12 -24.85 -7.99
C ASP A 4 0.24 -23.96 -6.79
N ASP A 5 1.52 -23.96 -6.36
CA ASP A 5 2.00 -23.06 -5.30
C ASP A 5 1.96 -21.59 -5.74
N GLU A 6 2.34 -21.31 -7.00
CA GLU A 6 2.29 -19.97 -7.59
C GLU A 6 0.85 -19.47 -7.75
N GLU A 7 -0.06 -20.34 -8.17
CA GLU A 7 -1.47 -19.99 -8.33
C GLU A 7 -2.15 -19.73 -6.97
N HIS A 8 -1.81 -20.51 -5.95
CA HIS A 8 -2.36 -20.35 -4.60
C HIS A 8 -1.84 -19.06 -3.92
N ILE A 9 -0.55 -18.74 -4.10
CA ILE A 9 0.05 -17.47 -3.64
C ILE A 9 -0.61 -16.29 -4.37
N THR A 10 -0.77 -16.39 -5.69
CA THR A 10 -1.41 -15.34 -6.51
C THR A 10 -2.86 -15.10 -6.10
N ARG A 11 -3.64 -16.17 -5.88
CA ARG A 11 -5.03 -16.07 -5.39
C ARG A 11 -5.11 -15.50 -3.96
N LYS A 12 -4.14 -15.78 -3.09
CA LYS A 12 -4.05 -15.18 -1.75
C LYS A 12 -3.74 -13.68 -1.82
N ILE A 13 -2.86 -13.25 -2.73
CA ILE A 13 -2.54 -11.84 -2.99
C ILE A 13 -3.73 -11.08 -3.61
N LEU A 14 -4.57 -11.77 -4.39
CA LEU A 14 -5.75 -11.19 -5.03
C LEU A 14 -6.99 -11.13 -4.11
N ARG A 15 -7.05 -11.94 -3.04
CA ARG A 15 -8.14 -11.92 -2.05
C ARG A 15 -7.89 -10.89 -0.95
N LYS A 16 -9.00 -10.31 -0.45
CA LYS A 16 -9.13 -9.34 0.66
C LYS A 16 -7.83 -9.00 1.39
N HIS A 17 -7.35 -7.76 1.21
CA HIS A 17 -6.25 -7.21 2.00
C HIS A 17 -6.78 -6.79 3.39
N SER A 18 -6.99 -7.76 4.28
CA SER A 18 -7.58 -7.56 5.61
C SER A 18 -6.85 -6.50 6.43
N GLU A 19 -5.52 -6.44 6.34
CA GLU A 19 -4.73 -5.43 7.03
C GLU A 19 -4.96 -4.02 6.47
N ILE A 20 -5.12 -3.90 5.16
CA ILE A 20 -5.42 -2.61 4.51
C ILE A 20 -6.84 -2.16 4.84
N GLU A 21 -7.82 -3.08 4.84
CA GLU A 21 -9.20 -2.77 5.24
C GLU A 21 -9.27 -2.33 6.71
N LYS A 22 -8.54 -3.02 7.59
CA LYS A 22 -8.40 -2.64 9.00
C LYS A 22 -7.84 -1.23 9.13
N LEU A 23 -6.72 -0.94 8.46
CA LEU A 23 -6.09 0.38 8.50
C LEU A 23 -6.98 1.48 7.88
N LYS A 24 -7.71 1.17 6.81
CA LYS A 24 -8.68 2.10 6.22
C LYS A 24 -9.77 2.46 7.23
N SER A 25 -10.32 1.47 7.93
CA SER A 25 -11.31 1.70 8.98
C SER A 25 -10.73 2.50 10.15
N GLU A 26 -9.55 2.11 10.63
CA GLU A 26 -8.86 2.72 11.77
C GLU A 26 -8.54 4.20 11.53
N PHE A 27 -8.05 4.54 10.34
CA PHE A 27 -7.60 5.90 10.03
C PHE A 27 -8.62 6.73 9.26
N GLY A 28 -9.79 6.19 8.95
CA GLY A 28 -10.83 6.86 8.16
C GLY A 28 -10.32 7.28 6.79
N LEU A 29 -9.71 6.34 6.05
CA LEU A 29 -9.17 6.59 4.71
C LEU A 29 -10.27 6.54 3.65
N SER A 30 -10.08 7.27 2.55
CA SER A 30 -10.98 7.19 1.41
C SER A 30 -10.90 5.81 0.73
N GLU A 31 -11.94 5.44 -0.03
CA GLU A 31 -11.89 4.24 -0.89
C GLU A 31 -10.76 4.35 -1.92
N ASP A 32 -10.51 5.55 -2.45
CA ASP A 32 -9.44 5.78 -3.42
C ASP A 32 -8.05 5.52 -2.78
N ALA A 33 -7.85 5.92 -1.52
CA ALA A 33 -6.61 5.63 -0.78
C ALA A 33 -6.48 4.15 -0.47
N LYS A 34 -7.58 3.46 -0.15
CA LYS A 34 -7.60 2.02 0.04
C LYS A 34 -7.19 1.27 -1.23
N ASP A 35 -7.79 1.60 -2.36
CA ASP A 35 -7.49 0.97 -3.65
C ASP A 35 -6.05 1.24 -4.08
N ALA A 36 -5.56 2.47 -3.87
CA ALA A 36 -4.16 2.81 -4.09
C ALA A 36 -3.22 2.02 -3.16
N ALA A 37 -3.57 1.83 -1.88
CA ALA A 37 -2.80 1.01 -0.95
C ALA A 37 -2.73 -0.45 -1.40
N ILE A 38 -3.84 -1.01 -1.88
CA ILE A 38 -3.88 -2.37 -2.43
C ILE A 38 -2.93 -2.50 -3.62
N LEU A 39 -2.98 -1.55 -4.55
CA LEU A 39 -2.10 -1.53 -5.71
C LEU A 39 -0.62 -1.42 -5.29
N LEU A 40 -0.30 -0.50 -4.38
CA LEU A 40 1.04 -0.33 -3.83
C LEU A 40 1.56 -1.62 -3.18
N TYR A 41 0.74 -2.28 -2.37
CA TYR A 41 1.12 -3.52 -1.70
C TYR A 41 1.39 -4.64 -2.70
N ARG A 42 0.53 -4.82 -3.72
CA ARG A 42 0.73 -5.84 -4.77
C ARG A 42 2.04 -5.65 -5.51
N ILE A 43 2.40 -4.40 -5.78
CA ILE A 43 3.66 -4.08 -6.48
C ILE A 43 4.86 -4.33 -5.57
N LEU A 44 4.78 -3.96 -4.29
CA LEU A 44 5.81 -4.31 -3.30
C LEU A 44 6.02 -5.83 -3.24
N VAL A 45 4.94 -6.61 -3.26
CA VAL A 45 4.99 -8.08 -3.36
C VAL A 45 5.68 -8.56 -4.64
N GLY A 46 5.37 -7.94 -5.78
CA GLY A 46 6.08 -8.21 -7.05
C GLY A 46 7.57 -7.91 -7.01
N LEU A 47 8.02 -7.01 -6.13
CA LEU A 47 9.43 -6.71 -5.87
C LEU A 47 10.04 -7.56 -4.72
N GLY A 48 9.37 -8.65 -4.35
CA GLY A 48 9.83 -9.57 -3.32
C GLY A 48 9.66 -9.05 -1.89
N LYS A 49 8.89 -7.99 -1.67
CA LYS A 49 8.63 -7.42 -0.34
C LYS A 49 7.31 -7.95 0.24
N GLY A 50 7.28 -8.34 1.51
CA GLY A 50 6.03 -8.76 2.15
C GLY A 50 5.59 -10.19 1.83
N LEU A 51 6.49 -11.01 1.26
CA LEU A 51 6.24 -12.42 0.95
C LEU A 51 6.10 -13.29 2.21
N ALA A 52 6.83 -12.96 3.28
CA ALA A 52 6.70 -13.65 4.56
C ALA A 52 5.52 -13.09 5.38
N SER A 53 4.82 -13.96 6.12
CA SER A 53 3.74 -13.56 7.04
C SER A 53 4.19 -12.51 8.07
N SER A 54 5.44 -12.61 8.54
CA SER A 54 6.06 -11.64 9.46
C SER A 54 6.34 -10.26 8.83
N GLN A 55 6.24 -10.15 7.51
CA GLN A 55 6.46 -8.93 6.74
C GLN A 55 5.17 -8.30 6.24
N GLU A 56 4.12 -9.10 6.02
CA GLU A 56 2.84 -8.71 5.45
C GLU A 56 2.25 -7.46 6.12
N LYS A 57 2.14 -7.46 7.45
CA LYS A 57 1.62 -6.32 8.22
C LYS A 57 2.45 -5.05 8.03
N GLY A 58 3.78 -5.18 8.03
CA GLY A 58 4.69 -4.06 7.88
C GLY A 58 4.61 -3.41 6.51
N TYR A 59 4.53 -4.20 5.44
CA TYR A 59 4.40 -3.66 4.08
C TYR A 59 2.97 -3.20 3.76
N SER A 60 1.95 -3.78 4.40
CA SER A 60 0.58 -3.24 4.35
C SER A 60 0.50 -1.83 4.95
N ALA A 61 1.11 -1.61 6.13
CA ALA A 61 1.22 -0.28 6.73
C ALA A 61 1.98 0.72 5.86
N ILE A 62 3.06 0.28 5.20
CA ILE A 62 3.81 1.16 4.27
C ILE A 62 2.96 1.54 3.08
N ALA A 63 2.26 0.58 2.47
CA ALA A 63 1.40 0.84 1.33
C ALA A 63 0.29 1.83 1.70
N VAL A 64 -0.35 1.65 2.86
CA VAL A 64 -1.34 2.59 3.40
C VAL A 64 -0.74 3.97 3.66
N TRP A 65 0.45 4.05 4.26
CA TRP A 65 1.10 5.34 4.52
C TRP A 65 1.37 6.14 3.25
N PHE A 66 1.84 5.47 2.19
CA PHE A 66 2.05 6.12 0.90
C PHE A 66 0.72 6.52 0.26
N ALA A 67 -0.27 5.63 0.26
CA ALA A 67 -1.57 5.93 -0.32
C ALA A 67 -2.29 7.09 0.39
N SER A 68 -2.32 7.09 1.72
CA SER A 68 -2.93 8.17 2.50
C SER A 68 -2.26 9.51 2.21
N LYS A 69 -0.93 9.52 2.06
CA LYS A 69 -0.18 10.74 1.75
C LYS A 69 -0.45 11.24 0.33
N LEU A 70 -0.54 10.33 -0.64
CA LEU A 70 -0.64 10.67 -2.07
C LEU A 70 -2.07 10.94 -2.55
N VAL A 71 -3.05 10.27 -1.96
CA VAL A 71 -4.46 10.36 -2.35
C VAL A 71 -5.22 11.28 -1.41
N ASP A 72 -5.13 11.05 -0.10
CA ASP A 72 -5.89 11.84 0.89
C ASP A 72 -5.12 13.08 1.39
N GLY A 73 -3.85 13.25 1.00
CA GLY A 73 -2.98 14.30 1.54
C GLY A 73 -2.62 14.13 3.03
N ARG A 74 -2.94 12.98 3.63
CA ARG A 74 -2.78 12.71 5.06
C ARG A 74 -1.52 11.91 5.34
N LYS A 75 -0.60 12.50 6.11
CA LYS A 75 0.60 11.81 6.58
C LYS A 75 0.34 11.12 7.91
N LEU A 76 0.07 9.82 7.89
CA LEU A 76 -0.16 9.04 9.11
C LEU A 76 1.13 8.93 9.95
N PRO A 77 1.04 9.07 11.29
CA PRO A 77 2.17 8.81 12.18
C PRO A 77 2.61 7.34 12.11
N LYS A 78 3.92 7.10 11.95
CA LYS A 78 4.47 5.73 11.89
C LYS A 78 4.24 4.94 13.18
N ILE A 79 4.20 5.61 14.33
CA ILE A 79 3.94 4.97 15.61
C ILE A 79 2.52 4.40 15.68
N GLN A 80 1.53 5.18 15.25
CA GLN A 80 0.13 4.74 15.19
C GLN A 80 -0.06 3.59 14.18
N LEU A 81 0.62 3.64 13.03
CA LEU A 81 0.62 2.53 12.08
C LEU A 81 1.24 1.25 12.67
N ALA A 82 2.27 1.39 13.50
CA ALA A 82 2.92 0.26 14.16
C ALA A 82 1.98 -0.36 15.21
N GLU A 83 1.32 0.47 16.01
CA GLU A 83 0.31 0.08 17.00
C GLU A 83 -0.89 -0.61 16.34
N ALA A 84 -1.48 0.01 15.31
CA ALA A 84 -2.62 -0.56 14.59
C ALA A 84 -2.30 -1.93 13.97
N MET A 85 -1.04 -2.17 13.59
CA MET A 85 -0.60 -3.43 13.02
C MET A 85 -0.04 -4.43 14.02
N ASP A 86 0.04 -4.09 15.30
CA ASP A 86 0.68 -4.94 16.30
C ASP A 86 2.10 -5.36 15.84
N VAL A 87 2.89 -4.37 15.40
CA VAL A 87 4.29 -4.53 15.05
C VAL A 87 5.13 -3.52 15.79
N SER A 88 6.35 -3.87 16.17
CA SER A 88 7.22 -2.90 16.85
C SER A 88 7.52 -1.70 15.94
N HIS A 89 7.58 -0.49 16.51
CA HIS A 89 7.95 0.71 15.78
C HIS A 89 9.33 0.59 15.11
N ARG A 90 10.26 -0.15 15.74
CA ARG A 90 11.57 -0.48 15.16
C ARG A 90 11.45 -1.34 13.90
N THR A 91 10.63 -2.39 13.94
CA THR A 91 10.35 -3.25 12.79
C THR A 91 9.77 -2.44 11.65
N LEU A 92 8.74 -1.64 11.90
CA LEU A 92 8.10 -0.83 10.86
C LEU A 92 9.08 0.20 10.27
N THR A 93 9.88 0.87 11.12
CA THR A 93 10.92 1.80 10.68
C THR A 93 11.95 1.13 9.77
N ARG A 94 12.36 -0.11 10.08
CA ARG A 94 13.25 -0.88 9.22
C ARG A 94 12.63 -1.15 7.86
N ARG A 95 11.35 -1.55 7.80
CA ARG A 95 10.65 -1.76 6.53
C ARG A 95 10.53 -0.48 5.69
N PHE A 96 10.28 0.66 6.33
CA PHE A 96 10.34 1.96 5.63
C PHE A 96 11.71 2.22 5.02
N LYS A 97 12.79 1.94 5.76
CA LYS A 97 14.16 2.09 5.23
C LYS A 97 14.43 1.16 4.06
N GLU A 98 13.94 -0.07 4.11
CA GLU A 98 14.08 -1.04 3.01
C GLU A 98 13.38 -0.55 1.74
N VAL A 99 12.18 0.05 1.84
CA VAL A 99 11.48 0.62 0.67
C VAL A 99 12.13 1.91 0.20
N SER A 100 12.54 2.81 1.10
CA SER A 100 13.10 4.11 0.73
C SER A 100 14.55 4.08 0.26
N LYS A 101 15.29 3.00 0.51
CA LYS A 101 16.69 2.84 0.06
C LYS A 101 16.84 1.89 -1.12
N ASP A 102 15.74 1.32 -1.59
CA ASP A 102 15.71 0.40 -2.71
C ASP A 102 15.35 1.19 -3.97
N GLY A 103 16.30 1.29 -4.91
CA GLY A 103 16.15 2.09 -6.12
C GLY A 103 15.04 1.58 -7.06
N GLU A 104 14.69 0.29 -7.02
CA GLU A 104 13.54 -0.23 -7.77
C GLU A 104 12.23 0.22 -7.12
N CYS A 105 12.16 0.17 -5.79
CA CYS A 105 11.02 0.69 -5.04
C CYS A 105 10.84 2.20 -5.25
N GLU A 106 11.92 2.97 -5.30
CA GLU A 106 11.88 4.42 -5.53
C GLU A 106 11.31 4.76 -6.91
N LYS A 107 11.86 4.16 -7.99
CA LYS A 107 11.36 4.32 -9.36
C LYS A 107 9.88 3.94 -9.47
N MET A 108 9.49 2.86 -8.80
CA MET A 108 8.11 2.38 -8.76
C MET A 108 7.19 3.37 -8.05
N LEU A 109 7.58 3.88 -6.88
CA LEU A 109 6.79 4.87 -6.15
C LEU A 109 6.61 6.14 -6.95
N ASP A 110 7.62 6.58 -7.70
CA ASP A 110 7.51 7.75 -8.58
C ASP A 110 6.58 7.49 -9.76
N TYR A 111 6.66 6.33 -10.40
CA TYR A 111 5.71 5.92 -11.43
C TYR A 111 4.26 5.91 -10.89
N LEU A 112 4.05 5.36 -9.70
CA LEU A 112 2.73 5.29 -9.07
C LEU A 112 2.19 6.66 -8.68
N LYS A 113 3.02 7.56 -8.16
CA LYS A 113 2.63 8.95 -7.89
C LYS A 113 2.06 9.59 -9.15
N GLU A 114 2.74 9.43 -10.29
CA GLU A 114 2.29 10.00 -11.55
C GLU A 114 1.02 9.34 -12.09
N ARG A 115 0.89 8.02 -11.93
CA ARG A 115 -0.34 7.28 -12.27
C ARG A 115 -1.54 7.73 -11.42
N ILE A 116 -1.39 7.81 -10.11
CA ILE A 116 -2.44 8.21 -9.17
C ILE A 116 -2.88 9.64 -9.46
N LYS A 117 -1.95 10.58 -9.66
CA LYS A 117 -2.27 11.96 -10.07
C LYS A 117 -3.08 12.00 -11.36
N LYS A 118 -2.67 11.24 -12.39
CA LYS A 118 -3.41 11.16 -13.67
C LYS A 118 -4.81 10.60 -13.47
N TRP A 119 -4.97 9.60 -12.61
CA TRP A 119 -6.27 9.02 -12.30
C TRP A 119 -7.19 10.01 -11.58
N SER A 120 -6.69 10.69 -10.54
CA SER A 120 -7.44 11.73 -9.82
C SER A 120 -7.92 12.83 -10.77
N ARG A 121 -7.03 13.37 -11.62
CA ARG A 121 -7.40 14.38 -12.62
C ARG A 121 -8.47 13.91 -13.61
N ARG A 122 -8.39 12.65 -14.06
CA ARG A 122 -9.40 12.08 -14.96
C ARG A 122 -10.76 11.93 -14.28
N LYS A 123 -10.77 11.53 -12.99
CA LYS A 123 -11.99 11.40 -12.18
C LYS A 123 -12.63 12.77 -11.96
N GLU A 124 -11.85 13.78 -11.56
CA GLU A 124 -12.31 15.17 -11.42
C GLU A 124 -12.86 15.73 -12.72
N ARG A 125 -12.19 15.51 -13.86
CA ARG A 125 -12.67 15.97 -15.17
C ARG A 125 -14.03 15.36 -15.50
N LYS A 126 -14.18 14.05 -15.31
CA LYS A 126 -15.48 13.38 -15.50
C LYS A 126 -16.55 13.92 -14.57
N LEU A 127 -16.24 14.15 -13.29
CA LEU A 127 -17.20 14.74 -12.35
C LEU A 127 -17.69 16.12 -12.82
N ARG A 128 -16.79 16.96 -13.37
CA ARG A 128 -17.17 18.25 -13.96
C ARG A 128 -18.01 18.14 -15.23
N GLU A 129 -17.99 17.00 -15.92
CA GLU A 129 -18.87 16.76 -17.08
C GLU A 129 -20.30 16.40 -16.63
N TYR A 130 -20.50 16.03 -15.37
CA TYR A 130 -21.81 15.67 -14.78
C TYR A 130 -22.40 16.76 -13.85
N LEU A 131 -21.67 17.85 -13.60
CA LEU A 131 -22.08 19.01 -12.80
C LEU A 131 -22.37 20.20 -13.72
#